data_AF-A0A967D616-F1
#
_entry.id   AF-A0A967D616-F1
#
_cell.length_a   1.000
_cell.length_b   1.000
_cell.length_c   1.000
_cell.angle_alpha   90.00
_cell.angle_beta   90.00
_cell.angle_gamma   90.00
#
_symmetry.space_group_name_H-M   'P 1'
#
loop_
_entity.id
_entity.type
_entity.pdbx_description
1 polymer ?
#
loop_
_entity_poly.entity_id
_entity_poly.type
_entity_poly.pdbx_seq_one_letter_code
_entity_poly.pdbx_strand_id
1 'polypeptide(L)'
;MKRRLADDQLSIITGLGLGFTLAIQITTLTSSDFADIYSQITTASRFFALTGSYLSIVGLLLIARISWVENVFGHDRLVTWHRKSMPYSLYFITAHVLLVALGYAGVDQVRVGSELWTMITTYPWMLPATLGFIFLLVAGITSYRVFRTSM
;
A
#
# COMPACT_ATOMS: atom_id res chain seq x y z
N MET A 1 1.15 5.92 32.41
CA MET A 1 0.34 4.72 32.13
C MET A 1 -0.69 4.95 31.02
N LYS A 2 -1.62 5.93 31.11
CA LYS A 2 -2.61 6.26 30.06
C LYS A 2 -2.05 6.42 28.64
N ARG A 3 -0.80 6.91 28.50
CA ARG A 3 -0.12 7.13 27.22
C ARG A 3 0.15 5.83 26.43
N ARG A 4 0.62 4.75 27.08
CA ARG A 4 0.88 3.46 26.41
C ARG A 4 -0.42 2.78 25.96
N LEU A 5 -1.45 2.83 26.80
CA LEU A 5 -2.77 2.26 26.49
C LEU A 5 -3.39 2.83 25.20
N ALA A 6 -3.22 4.12 24.94
CA ALA A 6 -3.73 4.73 23.70
C ALA A 6 -2.94 4.30 22.44
N ASP A 7 -1.62 4.08 22.53
CA ASP A 7 -0.86 3.52 21.40
C ASP A 7 -1.28 2.07 21.14
N ASP A 8 -1.47 1.29 22.21
CA ASP A 8 -1.91 -0.10 22.11
C ASP A 8 -3.30 -0.17 21.47
N GLN A 9 -4.24 0.67 21.88
CA GLN A 9 -5.58 0.72 21.28
C GLN A 9 -5.58 1.07 19.79
N LEU A 10 -4.80 2.08 19.38
CA LEU A 10 -4.70 2.46 17.97
C LEU A 10 -4.05 1.34 17.13
N SER A 11 -3.03 0.69 17.67
CA SER A 11 -2.38 -0.45 17.02
C SER A 11 -3.31 -1.65 16.88
N ILE A 12 -4.18 -1.89 17.88
CA ILE A 12 -5.19 -2.95 17.84
C ILE A 12 -6.25 -2.64 16.77
N ILE A 13 -6.76 -1.40 16.72
CA ILE A 13 -7.77 -1.02 15.72
C ILE A 13 -7.22 -1.14 14.29
N THR A 14 -6.01 -0.61 14.05
CA THR A 14 -5.37 -0.70 12.74
C THR A 14 -4.96 -2.13 12.39
N GLY A 15 -4.49 -2.92 13.36
CA GLY A 15 -4.19 -4.33 13.18
C GLY A 15 -5.43 -5.19 12.88
N LEU A 16 -6.54 -4.95 13.57
CA LEU A 16 -7.82 -5.62 13.31
C LEU A 16 -8.38 -5.27 11.93
N GLY A 17 -8.31 -3.99 11.54
CA GLY A 17 -8.71 -3.56 10.20
C GLY A 17 -7.88 -4.24 9.11
N LEU A 18 -6.57 -4.28 9.27
CA LEU A 18 -5.67 -4.99 8.36
C LEU A 18 -5.98 -6.49 8.32
N GLY A 19 -6.12 -7.14 9.47
CA GLY A 19 -6.49 -8.55 9.57
C GLY A 19 -7.82 -8.86 8.87
N PHE A 20 -8.82 -7.99 9.01
CA PHE A 20 -10.09 -8.12 8.31
C PHE A 20 -9.95 -7.99 6.80
N THR A 21 -9.16 -7.00 6.31
CA THR A 21 -8.91 -6.87 4.86
C THR A 21 -8.19 -8.07 4.26
N LEU A 22 -7.23 -8.65 4.97
CA LEU A 22 -6.53 -9.86 4.55
C LEU A 22 -7.44 -11.09 4.62
N ALA A 23 -8.30 -11.18 5.63
CA ALA A 23 -9.28 -12.25 5.75
C ALA A 23 -10.24 -12.25 4.54
N ILE A 24 -10.75 -11.07 4.15
CA ILE A 24 -11.56 -10.93 2.93
C ILE A 24 -10.78 -11.40 1.71
N GLN A 25 -9.51 -11.02 1.56
CA GLN A 25 -8.70 -11.47 0.42
C GLN A 25 -8.57 -12.99 0.39
N ILE A 26 -8.36 -13.63 1.55
CA ILE A 26 -8.29 -15.09 1.66
C ILE A 26 -9.59 -15.75 1.19
N THR A 27 -10.76 -15.16 1.48
CA THR A 27 -12.04 -15.70 1.00
C THR A 27 -12.22 -15.64 -0.52
N THR A 28 -11.43 -14.83 -1.21
CA THR A 28 -11.44 -14.75 -2.69
C THR A 28 -10.47 -15.72 -3.37
N LEU A 29 -9.71 -16.49 -2.60
CA LEU A 29 -8.76 -17.45 -3.15
C LEU A 29 -9.48 -18.67 -3.71
N THR A 30 -9.04 -19.09 -4.88
CA THR A 30 -9.56 -20.20 -5.65
C THR A 30 -8.44 -21.20 -5.94
N SER A 31 -8.79 -22.42 -6.35
CA SER A 31 -7.77 -23.42 -6.70
C SER A 31 -6.88 -22.99 -7.86
N SER A 32 -7.39 -22.15 -8.78
CA SER A 32 -6.61 -21.59 -9.89
C SER A 32 -5.48 -20.66 -9.44
N ASP A 33 -5.62 -19.98 -8.30
CA ASP A 33 -4.59 -19.08 -7.78
C ASP A 33 -3.29 -19.82 -7.39
N PHE A 34 -3.37 -21.14 -7.24
CA PHE A 34 -2.25 -22.02 -6.88
C PHE A 34 -1.79 -22.95 -8.01
N ALA A 35 -2.41 -22.85 -9.19
CA ALA A 35 -2.16 -23.78 -10.30
C ALA A 35 -0.73 -23.70 -10.84
N ASP A 36 -0.15 -22.50 -10.84
CA ASP A 36 1.17 -22.22 -11.37
C ASP A 36 1.87 -21.08 -10.61
N ILE A 37 3.16 -20.92 -10.84
CA ILE A 37 3.99 -19.95 -10.12
C ILE A 37 3.62 -18.50 -10.45
N TYR A 38 3.13 -18.21 -11.66
CA TYR A 38 2.74 -16.86 -12.08
C TYR A 38 1.40 -16.45 -11.46
N SER A 39 0.46 -17.39 -11.33
CA SER A 39 -0.78 -17.22 -10.56
C SER A 39 -0.48 -16.97 -9.07
N GLN A 40 0.50 -17.66 -8.49
CA GLN A 40 0.94 -17.41 -7.11
C GLN A 40 1.58 -16.03 -6.94
N ILE A 41 2.42 -15.60 -7.89
CA ILE A 41 3.02 -14.26 -7.91
C ILE A 41 1.93 -13.17 -8.01
N THR A 42 0.94 -13.37 -8.88
CA THR A 42 -0.19 -12.46 -9.05
C THR A 42 -1.04 -12.41 -7.79
N THR A 43 -1.26 -13.56 -7.15
CA THR A 43 -1.96 -13.65 -5.86
C THR A 43 -1.21 -12.91 -4.77
N ALA A 44 0.11 -13.10 -4.65
CA ALA A 44 0.94 -12.33 -3.73
C ALA A 44 0.80 -10.82 -4.01
N SER A 45 0.85 -10.41 -5.28
CA SER A 45 0.67 -9.02 -5.69
C SER A 45 -0.64 -8.41 -5.15
N ARG A 46 -1.75 -9.16 -5.15
CA ARG A 46 -3.04 -8.71 -4.58
C ARG A 46 -2.94 -8.42 -3.07
N PHE A 47 -2.21 -9.26 -2.32
CA PHE A 47 -1.96 -9.02 -0.90
C PHE A 47 -1.10 -7.77 -0.66
N PHE A 48 -0.07 -7.56 -1.47
CA PHE A 48 0.74 -6.34 -1.43
C PHE A 48 -0.11 -5.10 -1.76
N ALA A 49 -0.99 -5.17 -2.77
CA ALA A 49 -1.88 -4.09 -3.17
C ALA A 49 -2.83 -3.68 -2.04
N LEU A 50 -3.48 -4.66 -1.41
CA LEU A 50 -4.42 -4.41 -0.31
C LEU A 50 -3.72 -3.83 0.91
N THR A 51 -2.58 -4.41 1.30
CA THR A 51 -1.81 -3.94 2.45
C THR A 51 -1.31 -2.51 2.22
N GLY A 52 -0.76 -2.23 1.03
CA GLY A 52 -0.31 -0.88 0.66
C GLY A 52 -1.45 0.13 0.63
N SER A 53 -2.57 -0.20 0.01
CA SER A 53 -3.76 0.67 -0.05
C SER A 53 -4.34 0.95 1.34
N TYR A 54 -4.43 -0.08 2.19
CA TYR A 54 -4.87 0.06 3.57
C TYR A 54 -3.97 1.02 4.36
N LEU A 55 -2.65 0.84 4.26
CA LEU A 55 -1.68 1.72 4.93
C LEU A 55 -1.74 3.16 4.40
N SER A 56 -1.98 3.36 3.10
CA SER A 56 -2.20 4.71 2.53
C SER A 56 -3.43 5.39 3.12
N ILE A 57 -4.56 4.68 3.19
CA ILE A 57 -5.80 5.23 3.74
C ILE A 57 -5.63 5.54 5.24
N VAL A 58 -5.03 4.63 6.00
CA VAL A 58 -4.72 4.86 7.42
C VAL A 58 -3.79 6.07 7.55
N GLY A 59 -2.76 6.18 6.72
CA GLY A 59 -1.87 7.33 6.69
C GLY A 59 -2.61 8.66 6.50
N LEU A 60 -3.53 8.72 5.54
CA LEU A 60 -4.37 9.90 5.30
C LEU A 60 -5.27 10.21 6.50
N LEU A 61 -5.87 9.20 7.13
CA LEU A 61 -6.72 9.40 8.31
C LEU A 61 -5.93 9.92 9.52
N LEU A 62 -4.69 9.48 9.70
CA LEU A 62 -3.82 9.98 10.77
C LEU A 62 -3.53 11.48 10.64
N ILE A 63 -3.49 12.03 9.43
CA ILE A 63 -3.19 13.45 9.18
C ILE A 63 -4.44 14.31 8.93
N ALA A 64 -5.64 13.70 8.87
CA ALA A 64 -6.89 14.36 8.49
C ALA A 64 -7.43 15.42 9.49
N ARG A 65 -6.68 15.72 10.57
CA ARG A 65 -7.03 16.70 11.62
C ARG A 65 -8.45 16.55 12.19
N ILE A 66 -8.84 15.31 12.40
CA ILE A 66 -10.16 14.96 12.90
C ILE A 66 -10.18 15.23 14.41
N SER A 67 -10.91 16.27 14.84
CA SER A 67 -10.81 16.83 16.19
C SER A 67 -11.07 15.81 17.31
N TRP A 68 -12.02 14.88 17.12
CA TRP A 68 -12.30 13.84 18.13
C TRP A 68 -11.17 12.81 18.26
N VAL A 69 -10.47 12.51 17.16
CA VAL A 69 -9.30 11.60 17.16
C VAL A 69 -8.09 12.30 17.77
N GLU A 70 -7.86 13.56 17.41
CA GLU A 70 -6.75 14.36 17.94
C GLU A 70 -6.85 14.55 19.46
N ASN A 71 -8.05 14.79 19.98
CA ASN A 71 -8.29 14.93 21.42
C ASN A 71 -7.96 13.65 22.22
N VAL A 72 -8.05 12.48 21.60
CA VAL A 72 -7.79 11.18 22.25
C VAL A 72 -6.32 10.77 22.15
N PHE A 73 -5.71 10.90 20.97
CA PHE A 73 -4.38 10.37 20.72
C PHE A 73 -3.26 11.43 20.76
N GLY A 74 -3.59 12.69 20.48
CA GLY A 74 -2.65 13.82 20.40
C GLY A 74 -2.03 13.97 19.00
N HIS A 75 -1.94 15.21 18.52
CA HIS A 75 -1.51 15.55 17.16
C HIS A 75 -0.07 15.08 16.84
N ASP A 76 0.90 15.39 17.70
CA ASP A 76 2.31 15.03 17.48
C ASP A 76 2.55 13.53 17.31
N ARG A 77 1.71 12.71 17.96
CA ARG A 77 1.76 11.25 17.88
C ARG A 77 1.23 10.79 16.54
N LEU A 78 0.05 11.24 16.13
CA LEU A 78 -0.53 10.88 14.83
C LEU A 78 0.43 11.20 13.68
N VAL A 79 1.12 12.35 13.73
CA VAL A 79 2.15 12.73 12.76
C VAL A 79 3.36 11.79 12.78
N THR A 80 3.82 11.39 13.97
CA THR A 80 4.94 10.44 14.10
C THR A 80 4.59 9.07 13.54
N TRP A 81 3.37 8.59 13.81
CA TRP A 81 2.85 7.33 13.27
C TRP A 81 2.73 7.38 11.76
N HIS A 82 2.17 8.46 11.20
CA HIS A 82 2.13 8.68 9.75
C HIS A 82 3.52 8.61 9.12
N ARG A 83 4.51 9.31 9.70
CA ARG A 83 5.90 9.29 9.20
C ARG A 83 6.54 7.90 9.24
N LYS A 84 6.15 7.06 10.20
CA LYS A 84 6.65 5.68 10.30
C LYS A 84 5.92 4.73 9.35
N SER A 85 4.61 4.87 9.18
CA SER A 85 3.80 3.94 8.37
C SER A 85 3.89 4.21 6.87
N MET A 86 4.00 5.48 6.45
CA MET A 86 3.89 5.85 5.04
C MET A 86 4.98 5.26 4.12
N PRO A 87 6.25 5.12 4.55
CA PRO A 87 7.26 4.42 3.74
C PRO A 87 6.88 2.96 3.45
N TYR A 88 6.29 2.25 4.41
CA TYR A 88 5.85 0.87 4.21
C TYR A 88 4.76 0.78 3.15
N SER A 89 3.77 1.68 3.16
CA SER A 89 2.77 1.75 2.11
C SER A 89 3.42 1.85 0.71
N LEU A 90 4.40 2.76 0.57
CA LEU A 90 5.09 2.95 -0.71
C LEU A 90 5.82 1.68 -1.17
N TYR A 91 6.49 0.97 -0.26
CA TYR A 91 7.11 -0.32 -0.56
C TYR A 91 6.10 -1.38 -1.00
N PHE A 92 4.96 -1.49 -0.30
CA PHE A 92 3.91 -2.45 -0.65
C PHE A 92 3.28 -2.17 -2.01
N ILE A 93 2.99 -0.91 -2.32
CA ILE A 93 2.43 -0.51 -3.63
C ILE A 93 3.47 -0.73 -4.74
N THR A 94 4.74 -0.39 -4.50
CA THR A 94 5.81 -0.63 -5.48
C THR A 94 5.99 -2.13 -5.74
N ALA A 95 6.01 -2.95 -4.68
CA ALA A 95 6.07 -4.40 -4.81
C ALA A 95 4.87 -4.96 -5.58
N HIS A 96 3.66 -4.44 -5.36
CA HIS A 96 2.48 -4.80 -6.14
C HIS A 96 2.68 -4.55 -7.65
N VAL A 97 3.13 -3.36 -8.04
CA VAL A 97 3.35 -3.01 -9.46
C VAL A 97 4.38 -3.95 -10.09
N LEU A 98 5.46 -4.27 -9.38
CA LEU A 98 6.50 -5.18 -9.87
C LEU A 98 5.99 -6.62 -9.98
N LEU A 99 5.29 -7.12 -8.96
CA LEU A 99 4.78 -8.50 -8.94
C LEU A 99 3.68 -8.72 -9.97
N VAL A 100 2.76 -7.75 -10.16
CA VAL A 100 1.70 -7.90 -11.17
C VAL A 100 2.30 -7.90 -12.58
N ALA A 101 3.28 -7.02 -12.84
CA ALA A 101 3.99 -6.99 -14.11
C ALA A 101 4.74 -8.30 -14.41
N LEU A 102 5.39 -8.86 -13.39
CA LEU A 102 6.10 -10.15 -13.50
C LEU A 102 5.13 -11.32 -13.70
N GLY A 103 4.00 -11.33 -13.00
CA GLY A 103 2.98 -12.36 -13.13
C GLY A 103 2.39 -12.40 -14.54
N TYR A 104 1.92 -11.25 -15.04
CA TYR A 104 1.33 -11.15 -16.38
C TYR A 104 2.35 -11.44 -17.48
N ALA A 105 3.55 -10.86 -17.40
CA ALA A 105 4.59 -11.11 -18.41
C ALA A 105 5.01 -12.59 -18.45
N GLY A 106 4.98 -13.27 -17.30
CA GLY A 106 5.23 -14.70 -17.20
C GLY A 106 4.13 -15.57 -17.80
N VAL A 107 2.86 -15.17 -17.68
CA VAL A 107 1.73 -15.85 -18.34
C VAL A 107 1.79 -15.65 -19.85
N ASP A 108 2.00 -14.41 -20.29
CA ASP A 108 1.97 -14.03 -21.71
C ASP A 108 3.29 -14.32 -22.45
N GLN A 109 4.32 -14.77 -21.72
CA GLN A 109 5.65 -15.10 -22.25
C GLN A 109 6.31 -13.94 -23.01
N VAL A 110 6.10 -12.71 -22.52
CA VAL A 110 6.66 -11.48 -23.09
C VAL A 110 7.64 -10.82 -22.12
N ARG A 111 8.38 -9.81 -22.62
CA ARG A 111 9.28 -9.02 -21.77
C ARG A 111 8.43 -8.16 -20.82
N VAL A 112 8.80 -8.13 -19.54
CA VAL A 112 8.11 -7.35 -18.49
C VAL A 112 7.85 -5.89 -18.88
N GLY A 113 8.82 -5.22 -19.52
CA GLY A 113 8.64 -3.84 -19.97
C GLY A 113 7.61 -3.66 -21.08
N SER A 114 7.47 -4.65 -21.96
CA SER A 114 6.43 -4.64 -23.00
C SER A 114 5.06 -4.84 -22.39
N GLU A 115 4.94 -5.77 -21.42
CA GLU A 115 3.68 -6.04 -20.75
C GLU A 115 3.22 -4.85 -19.92
N LEU A 116 4.13 -4.23 -19.17
CA LEU A 116 3.85 -2.97 -18.47
C LEU A 116 3.33 -1.89 -19.41
N TRP A 117 3.95 -1.73 -20.58
CA TRP A 117 3.49 -0.74 -21.55
C TRP A 117 2.09 -1.06 -22.06
N THR A 118 1.84 -2.30 -22.49
CA THR A 118 0.53 -2.78 -22.93
C THR A 118 -0.53 -2.56 -21.85
N MET A 119 -0.21 -2.91 -20.60
CA MET A 119 -1.10 -2.73 -19.46
C MET A 119 -1.45 -1.25 -19.28
N ILE A 120 -0.47 -0.35 -19.32
CA ILE A 120 -0.67 1.10 -19.14
C ILE A 120 -1.55 1.70 -20.26
N THR A 121 -1.34 1.31 -21.51
CA THR A 121 -2.02 1.93 -22.65
C THR A 121 -3.35 1.29 -23.01
N THR A 122 -3.53 0.01 -22.68
CA THR A 122 -4.65 -0.79 -23.19
C THR A 122 -5.67 -1.12 -22.10
N TYR A 123 -5.23 -1.25 -20.83
CA TYR A 123 -6.16 -1.62 -19.76
C TYR A 123 -6.91 -0.39 -19.27
N PRO A 124 -8.22 -0.51 -18.99
CA PRO A 124 -9.01 0.59 -18.48
C PRO A 124 -8.46 1.04 -17.12
N TRP A 125 -8.50 2.35 -16.85
CA TRP A 125 -8.05 2.98 -15.60
C TRP A 125 -6.54 2.86 -15.28
N MET A 126 -5.72 2.30 -16.16
CA MET A 126 -4.29 2.14 -15.86
C MET A 126 -3.49 3.45 -15.99
N LEU A 127 -3.86 4.35 -16.90
CA LEU A 127 -3.27 5.69 -17.01
C LEU A 127 -3.39 6.50 -15.70
N PRO A 128 -4.59 6.70 -15.12
CA PRO A 128 -4.71 7.41 -13.85
C PRO A 128 -4.05 6.66 -12.69
N ALA A 129 -4.06 5.32 -12.68
CA ALA A 129 -3.34 4.53 -11.67
C ALA A 129 -1.81 4.79 -11.73
N THR A 130 -1.24 4.84 -12.93
CA THR A 130 0.18 5.11 -13.16
C THR A 130 0.54 6.53 -12.73
N LEU A 131 -0.28 7.53 -13.08
CA LEU A 131 -0.09 8.90 -12.62
C LEU A 131 -0.17 9.00 -11.09
N GLY A 132 -1.14 8.34 -10.47
CA GLY A 132 -1.26 8.26 -9.01
C GLY A 132 -0.03 7.63 -8.36
N PHE A 133 0.50 6.56 -8.93
CA PHE A 133 1.73 5.92 -8.46
C PHE A 133 2.95 6.85 -8.57
N ILE A 134 3.09 7.58 -9.68
CA ILE A 134 4.15 8.58 -9.85
C ILE A 134 4.04 9.66 -8.78
N PHE A 135 2.84 10.19 -8.50
CA PHE A 135 2.65 11.17 -7.44
C PHE A 135 2.98 10.62 -6.05
N LEU A 136 2.63 9.36 -5.77
CA LEU A 136 3.01 8.68 -4.53
C LEU A 136 4.54 8.53 -4.41
N LEU A 137 5.24 8.19 -5.50
CA LEU A 137 6.70 8.12 -5.52
C LEU A 137 7.33 9.49 -5.27
N VAL A 138 6.86 10.53 -5.95
CA VAL A 138 7.34 11.91 -5.76
C VAL A 138 7.13 12.36 -4.32
N ALA A 139 5.94 12.14 -3.75
CA ALA A 139 5.64 12.45 -2.37
C ALA A 139 6.55 11.67 -1.39
N GLY A 140 6.80 10.39 -1.69
CA GLY A 140 7.72 9.54 -0.93
C GLY A 140 9.17 10.03 -0.95
N ILE A 141 9.70 10.31 -2.14
CA ILE A 141 11.09 10.79 -2.33
C ILE A 141 11.28 12.14 -1.65
N THR A 142 10.34 13.07 -1.82
CA THR A 142 10.39 14.40 -1.19
C THR A 142 10.33 14.30 0.35
N SER A 143 9.72 13.26 0.89
CA SER A 143 9.64 13.01 2.33
C SER A 143 10.95 12.47 2.94
N TYR A 144 11.84 11.87 2.12
CA TYR A 144 13.11 11.32 2.62
C TYR A 144 14.05 12.43 3.11
N ARG A 145 14.59 12.24 4.33
CA ARG A 145 15.36 13.23 5.10
C ARG A 145 16.51 13.90 4.35
N VAL A 146 17.15 13.21 3.39
CA VAL A 146 18.32 13.72 2.67
C VAL A 146 17.98 14.93 1.77
N PHE A 147 16.75 15.00 1.24
CA PHE A 147 16.30 16.17 0.48
C PHE A 147 15.68 17.26 1.36
N ARG A 148 15.14 16.89 2.53
CA ARG A 148 14.47 17.84 3.43
C ARG A 148 15.42 18.79 4.16
N THR A 149 16.69 18.44 4.32
CA THR A 149 17.70 19.33 4.90
C THR A 149 18.37 20.25 3.88
N SER A 150 18.03 20.08 2.60
CA SER A 150 18.64 20.80 1.47
C SER A 150 17.67 21.80 0.81
N MET A 151 16.46 21.94 1.37
CA MET A 151 15.45 22.97 1.09
C MET A 151 15.23 23.80 2.34
#